data_AF-A0E4Z4-F1
#
_entry.id   AF-A0E4Z4-F1
#
_cell.length_a   1.000
_cell.length_b   1.000
_cell.length_c   1.000
_cell.angle_alpha   90.00
_cell.angle_beta   90.00
_cell.angle_gamma   90.00
#
_symmetry.space_group_name_H-M   'P 1'
#
loop_
_entity.id
_entity.type
_entity.pdbx_description
1 polymer ?
#
loop_
_entity_poly.entity_id
_entity_poly.type
_entity_poly.pdbx_seq_one_letter_code
_entity_poly.pdbx_strand_id
1 'polypeptide(L)'
;MVYGRLIYNNVKDYTPQWFKTIPYQQTVKPSFVRKPQVVSRLNADPKVKALWRFLGRNVADNPWAWQVYIFANSFVIFALCYYPWLWVYQFNNKKRTIDYALQQEKEFKAKQAAAEE
;
A
#
# COMPACT_ATOMS: atom_id res chain seq x y z
N MET A 1 -6.32 -43.65 15.81
CA MET A 1 -5.20 -43.48 16.76
C MET A 1 -4.08 -44.52 16.58
N VAL A 2 -3.88 -45.08 15.38
CA VAL A 2 -2.94 -46.19 15.16
C VAL A 2 -1.53 -45.69 14.79
N TYR A 3 -1.45 -44.68 13.90
CA TYR A 3 -0.18 -44.17 13.38
C TYR A 3 0.71 -43.46 14.41
N GLY A 4 0.15 -42.65 15.32
CA GLY A 4 0.94 -42.00 16.37
C GLY A 4 1.49 -42.97 17.41
N ARG A 5 0.75 -44.05 17.69
CA ARG A 5 1.17 -45.11 18.60
C ARG A 5 2.30 -45.97 18.00
N LEU A 6 2.27 -46.21 16.68
CA LEU A 6 3.34 -46.88 15.93
C LEU A 6 4.65 -46.08 15.93
N ILE A 7 4.58 -44.76 15.69
CA ILE A 7 5.78 -43.91 15.70
C ILE A 7 6.41 -43.83 17.10
N TYR A 8 5.60 -43.69 18.16
CA TYR A 8 6.11 -43.62 19.54
C TYR A 8 6.59 -44.97 20.08
N ASN A 9 5.97 -46.09 19.72
CA ASN A 9 6.43 -47.41 20.13
C ASN A 9 7.77 -47.77 19.47
N ASN A 10 7.99 -47.38 18.20
CA ASN A 10 9.29 -47.57 17.55
C ASN A 10 10.41 -46.74 18.19
N VAL A 11 10.14 -45.60 18.82
CA VAL A 11 11.20 -44.81 19.49
C VAL A 11 11.73 -45.53 20.73
N LYS A 12 10.91 -46.34 21.41
CA LYS A 12 11.26 -46.99 22.68
C LYS A 12 12.31 -48.08 22.54
N ASP A 13 12.33 -48.79 21.41
CA ASP A 13 13.30 -49.86 21.14
C ASP A 13 14.69 -49.32 20.75
N TYR A 14 14.77 -48.07 20.25
CA TYR A 14 16.01 -47.42 19.84
C TYR A 14 16.48 -46.30 20.78
N THR A 15 15.74 -45.99 21.85
CA THR A 15 16.17 -44.99 22.84
C THR A 15 16.94 -45.66 23.99
N PRO A 16 18.17 -45.21 24.28
CA PRO A 16 18.95 -45.76 25.40
C PRO A 16 18.21 -45.55 26.73
N GLN A 17 18.21 -46.57 27.61
CA GLN A 17 17.47 -46.57 28.88
C GLN A 17 17.82 -45.42 29.84
N TRP A 18 19.00 -44.80 29.67
CA TRP A 18 19.45 -43.66 30.47
C TRP A 18 18.88 -42.31 29.99
N PHE A 19 18.27 -42.26 28.81
CA PHE A 19 17.65 -41.06 28.28
C PHE A 19 16.21 -40.92 28.80
N LYS A 20 15.94 -39.89 29.59
CA LYS A 20 14.59 -39.63 30.14
C LYS A 20 13.62 -39.25 29.02
N THR A 21 12.88 -40.22 28.48
CA THR A 21 11.82 -39.96 27.50
C THR A 21 10.60 -39.35 28.20
N ILE A 22 10.01 -38.32 27.58
CA ILE A 22 8.78 -37.70 28.06
C ILE A 22 7.65 -38.76 28.07
N PRO A 23 6.90 -38.92 29.17
CA PRO A 23 5.77 -39.85 29.23
C PRO A 23 4.76 -39.56 28.11
N TYR A 24 4.26 -40.59 27.44
CA TYR A 24 3.25 -40.46 26.37
C TYR A 24 1.98 -39.71 26.83
N GLN A 25 1.66 -39.74 28.12
CA GLN A 25 0.55 -38.99 28.70
C GLN A 25 0.79 -37.47 28.78
N GLN A 26 2.05 -37.02 28.70
CA GLN A 26 2.46 -35.61 28.74
C GLN A 26 2.73 -35.02 27.35
N THR A 27 2.64 -35.82 26.29
CA THR A 27 2.84 -35.33 24.93
C THR A 27 1.55 -34.65 24.44
N VAL A 28 1.43 -33.34 24.70
CA VAL A 28 0.43 -32.52 24.01
C VAL A 28 0.89 -32.44 22.55
N LYS A 29 0.05 -32.91 21.61
CA LYS A 29 0.34 -32.74 20.18
C LYS A 29 0.54 -31.25 19.92
N PRO A 30 1.65 -30.80 19.29
CA PRO A 30 1.79 -29.40 18.94
C PRO A 30 0.59 -29.01 18.09
N SER A 31 -0.23 -28.09 18.60
CA SER A 31 -1.29 -27.51 17.80
C SER A 31 -0.62 -26.56 16.83
N PHE A 32 -0.58 -26.93 15.55
CA PHE A 32 -0.15 -26.04 14.48
C PHE A 32 -1.25 -24.99 14.24
N VAL A 33 -1.49 -24.14 15.24
CA VAL A 33 -2.37 -22.99 15.09
C VAL A 33 -1.55 -21.92 14.40
N ARG A 34 -2.02 -21.46 13.25
CA ARG A 34 -1.46 -20.25 12.63
C ARG A 34 -1.57 -19.13 13.65
N LYS A 35 -0.43 -18.61 14.11
CA LYS A 35 -0.42 -17.38 14.91
C LYS A 35 -1.07 -16.27 14.08
N PRO A 36 -1.89 -15.39 14.70
CA PRO A 36 -2.42 -14.25 13.98
C PRO A 36 -1.26 -13.43 13.44
N GLN A 37 -1.28 -13.15 12.14
CA GLN A 37 -0.25 -12.35 11.50
C GLN A 37 -0.31 -10.94 12.09
N VAL A 38 0.82 -10.46 12.62
CA VAL A 38 0.94 -9.07 13.07
C VAL A 38 0.86 -8.19 11.83
N VAL A 39 -0.20 -7.41 11.73
CA VAL A 39 -0.46 -6.50 10.62
C VAL A 39 -0.63 -5.08 11.13
N SER A 40 -0.30 -4.09 10.30
CA SER A 40 -0.54 -2.68 10.62
C SER A 40 -2.04 -2.40 10.83
N ARG A 41 -2.38 -1.32 11.53
CA ARG A 41 -3.78 -0.93 11.76
C ARG A 41 -4.59 -0.80 10.47
N LEU A 42 -3.99 -0.26 9.41
CA LEU A 42 -4.61 -0.16 8.09
C LEU A 42 -4.92 -1.53 7.51
N ASN A 43 -3.97 -2.46 7.62
CA ASN A 43 -4.16 -3.81 7.09
C ASN A 43 -4.90 -4.73 8.08
N ALA A 44 -5.30 -4.25 9.25
CA ALA A 44 -6.22 -4.90 10.17
C ALA A 44 -7.69 -4.58 9.81
N ASP A 45 -7.95 -3.41 9.22
CA ASP A 45 -9.29 -2.93 8.85
C ASP A 45 -9.96 -3.89 7.85
N PRO A 46 -11.19 -4.37 8.16
CA PRO A 46 -11.93 -5.26 7.26
C PRO A 46 -12.22 -4.65 5.88
N LYS A 47 -12.41 -3.32 5.79
CA LYS A 47 -12.68 -2.63 4.52
C LYS A 47 -11.45 -2.64 3.61
N VAL A 48 -10.28 -2.35 4.18
CA VAL A 48 -9.01 -2.39 3.45
C VAL A 48 -8.72 -3.81 2.96
N LYS A 49 -8.94 -4.82 3.81
CA LYS A 49 -8.82 -6.23 3.37
C LYS A 49 -9.81 -6.60 2.27
N ALA A 50 -11.05 -6.10 2.34
CA ALA A 50 -12.05 -6.34 1.31
C ALA A 50 -11.62 -5.73 -0.03
N LEU A 51 -11.09 -4.50 -0.01
CA LEU A 51 -10.51 -3.84 -1.18
C LEU A 51 -9.34 -4.65 -1.77
N TRP A 52 -8.39 -5.10 -0.95
CA TRP A 52 -7.27 -5.91 -1.44
C TRP A 52 -7.71 -7.24 -2.04
N ARG A 53 -8.70 -7.91 -1.45
CA ARG A 53 -9.27 -9.13 -2.01
C ARG A 53 -9.99 -8.87 -3.34
N PHE A 54 -10.69 -7.75 -3.44
CA PHE A 54 -11.33 -7.33 -4.68
C PHE A 54 -10.29 -7.08 -5.78
N LEU A 55 -9.26 -6.28 -5.49
CA LEU A 55 -8.17 -6.00 -6.42
C LEU A 55 -7.45 -7.27 -6.85
N GLY A 56 -7.13 -8.17 -5.92
CA GLY A 56 -6.50 -9.46 -6.26
C GLY A 56 -7.36 -10.27 -7.24
N ARG A 57 -8.60 -10.57 -6.84
CA ARG A 57 -9.46 -11.51 -7.60
C ARG A 57 -10.03 -10.95 -8.89
N ASN A 58 -10.34 -9.66 -8.94
CA ASN A 58 -11.07 -9.06 -10.07
C ASN A 58 -10.16 -8.25 -10.99
N VAL A 59 -9.02 -7.75 -10.48
CA VAL A 59 -8.12 -6.88 -11.25
C VAL A 59 -6.82 -7.60 -11.57
N ALA A 60 -6.14 -8.19 -10.59
CA ALA A 60 -4.83 -8.82 -10.82
C ALA A 60 -4.93 -10.16 -11.57
N ASP A 61 -5.95 -10.98 -11.27
CA ASP A 61 -6.13 -12.28 -11.92
C ASP A 61 -6.63 -12.17 -13.38
N ASN A 62 -7.14 -10.99 -13.80
CA ASN A 62 -7.55 -10.73 -15.17
C ASN A 62 -6.46 -9.93 -15.91
N PRO A 63 -5.78 -10.51 -16.93
CA PRO A 63 -4.67 -9.85 -17.61
C PRO A 63 -5.00 -8.47 -18.21
N TRP A 64 -6.21 -8.30 -18.74
CA TRP A 64 -6.62 -7.03 -19.34
C TRP A 64 -6.91 -5.97 -18.28
N ALA A 65 -7.64 -6.35 -17.23
CA ALA A 65 -7.91 -5.45 -16.10
C ALA A 65 -6.60 -5.04 -15.40
N TRP A 66 -5.65 -5.96 -15.28
CA TRP A 66 -4.33 -5.69 -14.70
C TRP A 66 -3.52 -4.70 -15.54
N GLN A 67 -3.52 -4.85 -16.87
CA GLN A 67 -2.87 -3.90 -17.77
C GLN A 67 -3.47 -2.49 -17.67
N VAL A 68 -4.80 -2.38 -17.66
CA VAL A 68 -5.51 -1.10 -17.49
C VAL A 68 -5.18 -0.48 -16.12
N TYR A 69 -5.16 -1.30 -15.07
CA TYR A 69 -4.79 -0.86 -13.73
C TYR A 69 -3.36 -0.30 -13.66
N ILE A 70 -2.38 -0.99 -14.26
CA ILE A 70 -0.99 -0.52 -14.31
C ILE A 70 -0.93 0.83 -15.05
N PHE A 71 -1.54 0.92 -16.24
CA PHE A 71 -1.50 2.13 -17.05
C PHE A 71 -2.15 3.32 -16.31
N ALA A 72 -3.30 3.10 -15.69
CA ALA A 72 -3.98 4.12 -14.89
C ALA A 72 -3.12 4.59 -13.71
N ASN A 73 -2.46 3.68 -12.99
CA ASN A 73 -1.56 4.06 -11.89
C ASN A 73 -0.35 4.87 -12.38
N SER A 74 0.25 4.48 -13.50
CA SER A 74 1.35 5.25 -14.11
C SER A 74 0.92 6.68 -14.46
N PHE A 75 -0.28 6.85 -15.04
CA PHE A 75 -0.81 8.17 -15.36
C PHE A 75 -1.09 9.01 -14.11
N VAL A 76 -1.64 8.40 -13.05
CA VAL A 76 -1.87 9.08 -11.76
C VAL A 76 -0.56 9.54 -11.13
N ILE A 77 0.47 8.69 -11.11
CA ILE A 77 1.78 9.06 -10.57
C ILE A 77 2.39 10.20 -11.38
N PHE A 78 2.34 10.11 -12.72
CA PHE A 78 2.80 11.20 -13.59
C PHE A 78 2.07 12.50 -13.29
N ALA A 79 0.74 12.48 -13.22
CA ALA A 79 -0.09 13.65 -12.91
C ALA A 79 0.24 14.25 -11.54
N LEU A 80 0.41 13.41 -10.52
CA LEU A 80 0.78 13.85 -9.16
C LEU A 80 2.14 14.53 -9.10
N CYS A 81 3.08 14.18 -9.96
CA CYS A 81 4.37 14.86 -10.04
C CYS A 81 4.33 16.09 -10.96
N TYR A 82 3.70 15.96 -12.12
CA TYR A 82 3.70 16.97 -13.18
C TYR A 82 2.86 18.19 -12.84
N TYR A 83 1.62 18.00 -12.36
CA TYR A 83 0.72 19.14 -12.12
C TYR A 83 1.20 20.09 -11.03
N PRO A 84 1.73 19.63 -9.88
CA PRO A 84 2.31 20.55 -8.91
C PRO A 84 3.49 21.33 -9.47
N TRP A 85 4.36 20.66 -10.25
CA TRP A 85 5.48 21.32 -10.88
C TRP A 85 5.04 22.39 -11.89
N LEU A 86 4.08 22.05 -12.74
CA LEU A 86 3.47 22.97 -13.68
C LEU A 86 2.83 24.15 -12.96
N TRP A 87 2.12 23.89 -11.86
CA TRP A 87 1.49 24.94 -11.06
C TRP A 87 2.52 25.91 -10.48
N VAL A 88 3.62 25.42 -9.91
CA VAL A 88 4.71 26.28 -9.42
C VAL A 88 5.31 27.11 -10.56
N TYR A 89 5.56 26.47 -11.72
CA TYR A 89 6.08 27.16 -12.90
C TYR A 89 5.14 28.28 -13.37
N GLN A 90 3.84 27.98 -13.49
CA GLN A 90 2.84 28.97 -13.89
C GLN A 90 2.72 30.09 -12.87
N PHE A 91 2.74 29.76 -11.58
CA PHE A 91 2.68 30.73 -10.49
C PHE A 91 3.84 31.74 -10.55
N ASN A 92 5.07 31.25 -10.75
CA ASN A 92 6.25 32.11 -10.85
C ASN A 92 6.26 32.95 -12.14
N ASN A 93 5.65 32.46 -13.22
CA ASN A 93 5.59 33.15 -14.51
C ASN A 93 4.29 33.94 -14.74
N LYS A 94 3.44 34.13 -13.72
CA LYS A 94 2.17 34.89 -13.87
C LYS A 94 2.38 36.29 -14.49
N LYS A 95 3.50 36.93 -14.18
CA LYS A 95 3.85 38.27 -14.69
C LYS A 95 4.16 38.32 -16.19
N ARG A 96 4.43 37.17 -16.82
CA ARG A 96 4.74 37.07 -18.26
C ARG A 96 3.48 36.91 -19.12
N THR A 97 2.31 36.90 -18.51
CA THR A 97 1.04 36.81 -19.25
C THR A 97 0.64 38.17 -19.81
N ILE A 98 0.00 38.16 -20.99
CA ILE A 98 -0.50 39.38 -21.64
C ILE A 98 -1.50 40.10 -20.74
N ASP A 99 -2.36 39.35 -20.04
CA ASP A 99 -3.36 39.90 -19.14
C ASP A 99 -2.73 40.70 -17.98
N TYR A 100 -1.63 40.20 -17.41
CA TYR A 100 -0.90 40.91 -16.37
C TYR A 100 -0.28 42.22 -16.90
N ALA A 101 0.28 42.20 -18.11
CA ALA A 101 0.83 43.40 -18.75
C ALA A 101 -0.26 44.45 -19.03
N LEU A 102 -1.41 44.02 -19.56
CA LEU A 102 -2.56 44.90 -19.79
C LEU A 102 -3.10 45.51 -18.49
N GLN A 103 -3.14 44.73 -17.42
CA GLN A 103 -3.55 45.23 -16.11
C GLN A 103 -2.56 46.29 -15.60
N GLN A 104 -1.25 46.03 -15.71
CA GLN A 104 -0.22 46.96 -15.28
C GLN A 104 -0.27 48.29 -16.06
N GLU A 105 -0.51 48.25 -17.37
CA GLU A 105 -0.71 49.47 -18.17
C GLU A 105 -1.94 50.27 -17.73
N LYS A 106 -3.06 49.60 -17.43
CA LYS A 106 -4.27 50.27 -16.92
C LYS A 106 -4.02 50.93 -15.57
N GLU A 107 -3.34 50.24 -14.65
CA GLU A 107 -2.97 50.77 -13.35
C GLU A 107 -2.01 51.96 -13.47
N PHE A 108 -1.07 51.91 -14.41
CA PHE A 108 -0.17 53.02 -14.69
C PHE A 108 -0.91 54.25 -15.21
N LYS A 109 -1.78 54.09 -16.22
CA LYS A 109 -2.60 55.17 -16.77
C LYS A 109 -3.52 55.80 -15.70
N ALA A 110 -4.13 54.98 -14.85
CA ALA A 110 -4.96 55.47 -13.76
C ALA A 110 -4.15 56.31 -12.74
N LYS A 111 -2.92 55.91 -12.42
CA LYS A 111 -2.02 56.68 -11.55
C LYS A 111 -1.58 58.01 -12.16
N GLN A 112 -1.33 58.04 -13.47
CA GLN A 112 -0.98 59.28 -14.16
C GLN A 112 -2.15 60.27 -14.16
N ALA A 113 -3.35 59.81 -14.50
CA ALA A 113 -4.56 60.64 -14.48
C ALA A 113 -4.81 61.23 -13.08
N ALA A 114 -4.66 60.44 -12.01
CA ALA A 114 -4.84 60.89 -10.63
C ALA A 114 -3.72 61.84 -10.12
N ALA A 115 -2.60 61.96 -10.83
CA ALA A 115 -1.52 62.88 -10.49
C ALA A 115 -1.59 64.19 -11.30
N GLU A 116 -2.39 64.22 -12.37
CA GLU A 116 -2.66 65.40 -13.21
C GLU A 116 -3.88 66.20 -12.73
N GLU A 117 -4.76 65.60 -11.91
CA GLU A 117 -5.81 66.27 -11.12
C GLU A 117 -5.29 66.86 -9.81
#